data_AF-A0A1Y0HRK4-F1
#
_entry.id   AF-A0A1Y0HRK4-F1
#
_cell.length_a   1.000
_cell.length_b   1.000
_cell.length_c   1.000
_cell.angle_alpha   90.00
_cell.angle_beta   90.00
_cell.angle_gamma   90.00
#
_symmetry.space_group_name_H-M   'P 1'
#
loop_
_entity.id
_entity.type
_entity.pdbx_description
1 polymer ?
#
loop_
_entity_poly.entity_id
_entity_poly.type
_entity_poly.pdbx_seq_one_letter_code
_entity_poly.pdbx_strand_id
1 'polypeptide(L)'
;MISNLETINLIWFQSINASANASELIVGIAKFFAQYLLYALPIFFILLWLFGNEAQKEMVLKSIFVIIISLCIGQLISILFPHSRPFMMGVGRTLIYHASNASFPSHHMIFFSAVFISIFLAKEYKLSMIFFYFNASCCMV
;
A
#
# COMPACT_ATOMS: atom_id res chain seq x y z
N MET A 1 -22.62 -15.82 10.03
CA MET A 1 -22.84 -14.64 10.89
C MET A 1 -21.65 -13.71 10.66
N ILE A 2 -21.88 -12.54 10.05
CA ILE A 2 -20.81 -11.54 9.84
C ILE A 2 -20.44 -10.98 11.22
N SER A 3 -19.15 -10.87 11.53
CA SER A 3 -18.70 -10.32 12.81
C SER A 3 -19.00 -8.81 12.88
N ASN A 4 -19.16 -8.25 14.08
CA ASN A 4 -19.35 -6.80 14.23
C ASN A 4 -18.20 -5.99 13.60
N LEU A 5 -16.97 -6.53 13.63
CA LEU A 5 -15.80 -5.91 13.01
C LEU A 5 -15.92 -5.88 11.47
N GLU A 6 -16.40 -6.97 10.86
CA GLU A 6 -16.55 -7.02 9.41
C GLU A 6 -17.66 -6.10 8.91
N THR A 7 -18.74 -5.94 9.69
CA THR A 7 -19.76 -4.92 9.39
C THR A 7 -19.17 -3.51 9.38
N ILE A 8 -18.35 -3.16 10.37
CA ILE A 8 -17.67 -1.86 10.43
C ILE A 8 -16.71 -1.68 9.25
N ASN A 9 -15.94 -2.72 8.92
CA ASN A 9 -15.02 -2.73 7.79
C ASN A 9 -15.75 -2.43 6.47
N LEU A 10 -16.89 -3.08 6.23
CA LEU A 10 -17.71 -2.85 5.03
C LEU A 10 -18.35 -1.45 5.01
N ILE A 11 -18.79 -0.92 6.15
CA ILE A 11 -19.31 0.45 6.24
C ILE A 11 -18.24 1.47 5.87
N TRP A 12 -17.02 1.32 6.40
CA TRP A 12 -15.90 2.21 6.07
C TRP A 12 -15.44 2.03 4.63
N PHE A 13 -15.42 0.81 4.11
CA PHE A 13 -15.14 0.59 2.70
C PHE A 13 -16.16 1.31 1.81
N GLN A 14 -17.46 1.21 2.11
CA GLN A 14 -18.50 1.88 1.33
C GLN A 14 -18.41 3.41 1.40
N SER A 15 -17.97 3.98 2.53
CA SER A 15 -17.84 5.44 2.66
C SER A 15 -16.70 6.03 1.82
N ILE A 16 -15.67 5.24 1.51
CA ILE A 16 -14.53 5.65 0.67
C ILE A 16 -14.60 5.11 -0.76
N ASN A 17 -15.40 4.07 -1.03
CA ASN A 17 -15.53 3.48 -2.35
C ASN A 17 -16.19 4.46 -3.33
N ALA A 18 -15.64 4.54 -4.54
CA ALA A 18 -16.13 5.46 -5.56
C ALA A 18 -17.58 5.11 -5.98
N SER A 19 -18.49 6.08 -5.82
CA SER A 19 -19.87 5.95 -6.25
C SER A 19 -19.98 5.80 -7.78
N ALA A 20 -21.15 5.40 -8.26
CA ALA A 20 -21.43 5.30 -9.70
C ALA A 20 -21.24 6.66 -10.42
N ASN A 21 -21.55 7.76 -9.72
CA ASN A 21 -21.48 9.13 -10.25
C ASN A 21 -20.16 9.84 -9.90
N ALA A 22 -19.16 9.11 -9.41
CA ALA A 22 -17.86 9.69 -9.09
C ALA A 22 -17.22 10.33 -10.33
N SER A 23 -16.63 11.52 -10.16
CA SER A 23 -15.95 12.25 -11.22
C SER A 23 -14.88 11.38 -11.89
N GLU A 24 -14.93 11.30 -13.23
CA GLU A 24 -13.95 10.55 -14.01
C GLU A 24 -12.52 11.02 -13.77
N LEU A 25 -12.33 12.33 -13.52
CA LEU A 25 -11.03 12.89 -13.18
C LEU A 25 -10.50 12.31 -11.86
N ILE A 26 -11.34 12.25 -10.82
CA ILE A 26 -10.95 11.72 -9.51
C ILE A 26 -10.64 10.23 -9.61
N VAL A 27 -11.49 9.47 -10.32
CA VAL A 27 -11.27 8.04 -10.58
C VAL A 27 -9.97 7.82 -11.38
N GLY A 28 -9.70 8.67 -12.38
CA GLY A 28 -8.47 8.63 -13.18
C GLY A 28 -7.22 8.89 -12.33
N ILE A 29 -7.26 9.89 -11.44
CA ILE A 29 -6.17 10.18 -10.51
C ILE A 29 -5.95 9.02 -9.54
N ALA A 30 -7.01 8.47 -8.94
CA ALA A 30 -6.92 7.32 -8.05
C ALA A 30 -6.29 6.10 -8.77
N LYS A 31 -6.72 5.83 -10.00
CA LYS A 31 -6.14 4.77 -10.84
C LYS A 31 -4.66 4.99 -11.14
N PHE A 32 -4.27 6.22 -11.44
CA PHE A 32 -2.88 6.58 -11.71
C PHE A 32 -2.01 6.28 -10.48
N PHE A 33 -2.39 6.77 -9.30
CA PHE A 33 -1.65 6.49 -8.08
C PHE A 33 -1.61 4.99 -7.76
N ALA A 34 -2.72 4.28 -7.92
CA ALA A 34 -2.79 2.83 -7.70
C ALA A 34 -1.74 2.05 -8.51
N GLN A 35 -1.56 2.42 -9.77
CA GLN A 35 -0.75 1.66 -10.72
C GLN A 35 0.72 2.10 -10.73
N TYR A 36 0.96 3.41 -10.67
CA TYR A 36 2.30 3.95 -10.94
C TYR A 36 3.14 4.22 -9.70
N LEU A 37 2.50 4.42 -8.53
CA LEU A 37 3.22 4.81 -7.32
C LEU A 37 4.20 3.73 -6.85
N LEU A 38 3.87 2.46 -7.08
CA LEU A 38 4.74 1.34 -6.73
C LEU A 38 6.08 1.40 -7.50
N TYR A 39 6.06 1.83 -8.77
CA TYR A 39 7.27 1.94 -9.60
C TYR A 39 8.15 3.13 -9.22
N ALA A 40 7.61 4.15 -8.55
CA ALA A 40 8.39 5.30 -8.10
C ALA A 40 9.45 4.93 -7.05
N LEU A 41 9.18 3.91 -6.21
CA LEU A 41 10.10 3.51 -5.16
C LEU A 41 11.42 2.90 -5.67
N PRO A 42 11.45 1.86 -6.54
CA PRO A 42 12.71 1.30 -7.01
C PRO A 42 13.56 2.37 -7.72
N ILE A 43 12.92 3.28 -8.47
CA ILE A 43 13.61 4.44 -9.07
C ILE A 43 14.25 5.30 -7.97
N PHE A 44 13.50 5.62 -6.93
CA PHE A 44 14.00 6.39 -5.79
C PHE A 44 15.18 5.71 -5.08
N PHE A 45 15.11 4.40 -4.84
CA PHE A 45 16.22 3.64 -4.24
C PHE A 45 17.46 3.61 -5.15
N ILE A 46 17.29 3.47 -6.46
CA ILE A 46 18.39 3.56 -7.43
C ILE A 46 19.03 4.95 -7.39
N LEU A 47 18.24 6.03 -7.36
CA LEU A 47 18.75 7.39 -7.28
C LEU A 47 19.53 7.63 -5.98
N LEU A 48 19.00 7.17 -4.83
CA LEU A 48 19.72 7.25 -3.56
C LEU A 48 20.99 6.40 -3.55
N TRP A 49 20.99 5.25 -4.22
CA TRP A 49 22.17 4.40 -4.31
C TRP A 49 23.29 5.06 -5.14
N LEU A 50 22.93 5.67 -6.27
CA LEU A 50 23.88 6.29 -7.19
C LEU A 50 24.39 7.65 -6.72
N PHE A 51 23.52 8.47 -6.13
CA PHE A 51 23.80 9.88 -5.83
C PHE A 51 23.78 10.21 -4.32
N GLY A 52 23.33 9.28 -3.48
CA GLY A 52 23.23 9.49 -2.04
C GLY A 52 24.55 9.29 -1.31
N ASN A 53 24.59 9.81 -0.09
CA ASN A 53 25.72 9.61 0.83
C ASN A 53 25.70 8.18 1.44
N GLU A 54 26.76 7.81 2.17
CA GLU A 54 26.88 6.47 2.76
C GLU A 54 25.72 6.12 3.73
N ALA A 55 25.23 7.09 4.50
CA ALA A 55 24.09 6.89 5.39
C ALA A 55 22.79 6.58 4.60
N GLN A 56 22.59 7.25 3.45
CA GLN A 56 21.44 7.01 2.58
C GLN A 56 21.54 5.64 1.89
N LYS A 57 22.73 5.20 1.48
CA LYS A 57 22.94 3.86 0.92
C LYS A 57 22.67 2.77 1.97
N GLU A 58 23.16 2.96 3.19
CA GLU A 58 22.86 2.06 4.31
C GLU A 58 21.36 2.01 4.61
N MET A 59 20.69 3.16 4.60
CA MET A 59 19.23 3.26 4.75
C MET A 59 18.48 2.49 3.64
N VAL A 60 18.92 2.59 2.38
CA VAL A 60 18.33 1.82 1.26
C VAL A 60 18.45 0.32 1.50
N LEU A 61 19.63 -0.18 1.89
CA LEU A 61 19.84 -1.61 2.16
C LEU A 61 18.96 -2.11 3.31
N LYS A 62 18.91 -1.36 4.42
CA LYS A 62 18.03 -1.68 5.56
C LYS A 62 16.56 -1.69 5.15
N SER A 63 16.13 -0.71 4.35
CA SER A 63 14.76 -0.63 3.87
C SER A 63 14.40 -1.84 3.00
N ILE A 64 15.28 -2.24 2.09
CA ILE A 64 15.09 -3.45 1.26
C ILE A 64 14.93 -4.70 2.14
N PHE A 65 15.79 -4.86 3.15
CA PHE A 65 15.72 -6.00 4.06
C PHE A 65 14.40 -6.04 4.84
N VAL A 66 13.98 -4.90 5.39
CA VAL A 66 12.70 -4.77 6.12
C VAL A 66 11.51 -5.04 5.21
N ILE A 67 11.51 -4.52 3.97
CA ILE A 67 10.47 -4.78 2.98
C ILE A 67 10.34 -6.28 2.70
N ILE A 68 11.45 -6.96 2.42
CA ILE A 68 11.44 -8.40 2.10
C ILE A 68 10.85 -9.20 3.27
N ILE A 69 11.35 -8.98 4.49
CA ILE A 69 10.85 -9.68 5.67
C ILE A 69 9.35 -9.39 5.88
N SER A 70 8.95 -8.13 5.76
CA SER A 70 7.56 -7.73 6.02
C SER A 70 6.60 -8.33 4.98
N LEU A 71 7.01 -8.41 3.71
CA LEU A 71 6.24 -9.07 2.65
C LEU A 71 6.18 -10.58 2.84
N CYS A 72 7.27 -11.23 3.26
CA CYS A 72 7.26 -12.66 3.58
C CYS A 72 6.30 -12.98 4.72
N ILE A 73 6.36 -12.20 5.81
CA ILE A 73 5.45 -12.35 6.94
C ILE A 73 4.00 -12.06 6.50
N GLY A 74 3.79 -10.99 5.74
CA GLY A 74 2.46 -10.64 5.22
C GLY A 74 1.86 -11.74 4.36
N GLN A 75 2.65 -12.30 3.46
CA GLN A 75 2.24 -13.42 2.61
C GLN A 75 1.89 -14.66 3.44
N LEU A 76 2.68 -14.98 4.47
CA LEU A 76 2.37 -16.08 5.38
C LEU A 76 1.03 -15.85 6.10
N ILE A 77 0.79 -14.63 6.58
CA ILE A 77 -0.50 -14.27 7.20
C ILE A 77 -1.64 -14.42 6.18
N SER A 78 -1.48 -13.97 4.94
CA SER A 78 -2.52 -14.10 3.90
C SER A 78 -2.86 -15.56 3.57
N ILE A 79 -1.89 -16.47 3.68
CA ILE A 79 -2.13 -17.91 3.47
C ILE A 79 -2.84 -18.52 4.69
N LEU A 80 -2.41 -18.18 5.90
CA LEU A 80 -2.98 -18.74 7.14
C LEU A 80 -4.36 -18.15 7.47
N PHE A 81 -4.61 -16.89 7.11
CA PHE A 81 -5.83 -16.15 7.42
C PHE A 81 -6.36 -15.42 6.17
N PRO A 82 -6.83 -16.16 5.15
CA PRO A 82 -7.32 -15.55 3.93
C PRO A 82 -8.57 -14.72 4.21
N HIS A 83 -8.56 -13.47 3.76
CA HIS A 83 -9.69 -12.55 3.84
C HIS A 83 -10.16 -12.17 2.44
N SER A 84 -11.46 -12.23 2.19
CA SER A 84 -12.04 -11.89 0.89
C SER A 84 -11.95 -10.40 0.60
N ARG A 85 -11.61 -10.06 -0.64
CA ARG A 85 -11.70 -8.67 -1.14
C ARG A 85 -13.17 -8.27 -1.33
N PRO A 86 -13.53 -6.98 -1.19
CA PRO A 86 -14.91 -6.52 -1.38
C PRO A 86 -15.54 -6.95 -2.71
N PHE A 87 -14.78 -6.90 -3.81
CA PHE A 87 -15.29 -7.31 -5.12
C PHE A 87 -15.62 -8.81 -5.21
N MET A 88 -14.92 -9.67 -4.46
CA MET A 88 -15.20 -11.10 -4.42
C MET A 88 -16.54 -11.40 -3.76
N MET A 89 -17.01 -10.47 -2.91
CA MET A 89 -18.31 -10.51 -2.26
C MET A 89 -19.39 -9.77 -3.05
N GLY A 90 -19.06 -9.20 -4.22
CA GLY A 90 -19.96 -8.33 -4.98
C GLY A 90 -20.23 -6.98 -4.32
N VAL A 91 -19.34 -6.53 -3.42
CA VAL A 91 -19.50 -5.27 -2.67
C VAL A 91 -18.63 -4.17 -3.28
N GLY A 92 -19.27 -3.02 -3.55
CA GLY A 92 -18.62 -1.82 -4.06
C GLY A 92 -18.23 -1.89 -5.54
N ARG A 93 -17.80 -0.75 -6.07
CA ARG A 93 -17.34 -0.60 -7.44
C ARG A 93 -15.86 -1.00 -7.53
N THR A 94 -15.56 -1.92 -8.43
CA THR A 94 -14.17 -2.29 -8.77
C THR A 94 -13.65 -1.35 -9.87
N LEU A 95 -12.68 -0.50 -9.53
CA LEU A 95 -12.13 0.48 -10.48
C LEU A 95 -11.04 -0.14 -11.38
N ILE A 96 -10.21 -1.01 -10.83
CA ILE A 96 -9.09 -1.68 -11.50
C ILE A 96 -9.30 -3.18 -11.35
N TYR A 97 -9.11 -3.93 -12.44
CA TYR A 97 -9.15 -5.38 -12.39
C TYR A 97 -8.05 -5.89 -11.43
N HIS A 98 -8.44 -6.79 -10.53
CA HIS A 98 -7.53 -7.36 -9.55
C HIS A 98 -7.75 -8.87 -9.47
N ALA A 99 -6.67 -9.64 -9.37
CA ALA A 99 -6.76 -11.08 -9.16
C ALA A 99 -7.50 -11.39 -7.85
N SER A 100 -8.22 -12.52 -7.81
CA SER A 100 -8.96 -13.02 -6.64
C SER A 100 -8.01 -13.62 -5.58
N ASN A 101 -7.17 -12.78 -4.99
CA ASN A 101 -6.28 -13.14 -3.89
C ASN A 101 -6.73 -12.46 -2.58
N ALA A 102 -6.12 -12.86 -1.46
CA ALA A 102 -6.44 -12.32 -0.15
C ALA A 102 -6.32 -10.78 -0.09
N SER A 103 -7.21 -10.13 0.65
CA SER A 103 -7.18 -8.70 0.92
C SER A 103 -6.26 -8.31 2.08
N PHE A 104 -6.02 -9.25 3.00
CA PHE A 104 -5.32 -9.00 4.26
C PHE A 104 -4.06 -9.86 4.41
N PRO A 105 -2.96 -9.27 4.91
CA PRO A 105 -2.68 -7.84 4.93
C PRO A 105 -2.47 -7.28 3.51
N SER A 106 -2.64 -5.97 3.31
CA SER A 106 -2.42 -5.36 2.00
C SER A 106 -0.92 -5.30 1.69
N HIS A 107 -0.51 -5.90 0.57
CA HIS A 107 0.89 -5.86 0.11
C HIS A 107 1.40 -4.44 -0.16
N HIS A 108 0.58 -3.57 -0.78
CA HIS A 108 0.95 -2.17 -1.02
C HIS A 108 1.17 -1.43 0.31
N MET A 109 0.27 -1.65 1.28
CA MET A 109 0.41 -1.04 2.62
C MET A 109 1.66 -1.53 3.34
N ILE A 110 1.94 -2.84 3.32
CA ILE A 110 3.18 -3.40 3.90
C ILE A 110 4.40 -2.74 3.27
N PHE A 111 4.43 -2.66 1.94
CA PHE A 111 5.56 -2.13 1.19
C PHE A 111 5.86 -0.67 1.56
N PHE A 112 4.87 0.23 1.46
CA PHE A 112 5.07 1.64 1.80
C PHE A 112 5.29 1.86 3.30
N SER A 113 4.68 1.07 4.18
CA SER A 113 4.90 1.16 5.63
C SER A 113 6.32 0.75 6.00
N ALA A 114 6.83 -0.32 5.41
CA ALA A 114 8.20 -0.78 5.63
C ALA A 114 9.22 0.28 5.22
N VAL A 115 9.02 0.92 4.07
CA VAL A 115 9.85 2.06 3.61
C VAL A 115 9.75 3.24 4.58
N PHE A 116 8.52 3.67 4.88
CA PHE A 116 8.26 4.80 5.77
C PHE A 116 8.97 4.60 7.12
N ILE A 117 8.77 3.46 7.77
CA ILE A 117 9.35 3.16 9.08
C ILE A 117 10.88 3.08 8.99
N SER A 118 11.42 2.47 7.94
CA SER A 118 12.88 2.34 7.78
C SER A 118 13.57 3.71 7.63
N ILE A 119 12.99 4.61 6.83
CA ILE A 119 13.49 5.97 6.63
C ILE A 119 13.27 6.83 7.88
N PHE A 120 12.12 6.67 8.55
CA PHE A 120 11.83 7.35 9.81
C PHE A 120 12.86 7.00 10.89
N LEU A 121 13.18 5.71 11.05
CA LEU A 121 14.17 5.23 12.02
C LEU A 121 15.61 5.65 11.65
N ALA A 122 15.87 5.88 10.36
CA ALA A 122 17.12 6.50 9.89
C ALA A 122 17.18 8.03 10.14
N LYS A 123 16.14 8.61 10.75
CA LYS A 123 15.99 10.04 11.08
C LYS A 123 15.89 10.98 9.86
N GLU A 124 15.59 10.43 8.69
CA GLU A 124 15.38 11.17 7.44
C GLU A 124 13.92 11.62 7.32
N TYR A 125 13.43 12.40 8.29
CA TYR A 125 12.01 12.69 8.47
C TYR A 125 11.34 13.34 7.25
N LYS A 126 12.06 14.20 6.51
CA LYS A 126 11.54 14.83 5.28
C LYS A 126 11.19 13.78 4.23
N LEU A 127 12.10 12.84 3.97
CA LEU A 127 11.87 11.73 3.04
C LEU A 127 10.80 10.80 3.58
N SER A 128 10.84 10.50 4.88
CA SER A 128 9.86 9.66 5.56
C SER A 128 8.42 10.17 5.34
N MET A 129 8.18 11.47 5.46
CA MET A 129 6.84 12.03 5.27
C MET A 129 6.30 11.85 3.84
N ILE A 130 7.17 11.86 2.82
CA ILE A 130 6.75 11.56 1.44
C ILE A 130 6.15 10.15 1.37
N PHE A 131 6.82 9.18 1.97
CA PHE A 131 6.35 7.79 2.00
C PHE A 131 5.14 7.58 2.91
N PHE A 132 4.98 8.39 3.95
CA PHE A 132 3.74 8.41 4.73
C PHE A 132 2.53 8.83 3.86
N TYR A 133 2.67 9.87 3.04
CA TYR A 133 1.59 10.28 2.13
C TYR A 133 1.32 9.24 1.04
N PHE A 134 2.37 8.58 0.53
CA PHE A 134 2.20 7.48 -0.44
C PHE A 134 1.50 6.26 0.16
N ASN A 135 1.75 5.99 1.45
CA ASN A 135 1.03 4.97 2.18
C ASN A 135 -0.47 5.30 2.27
N ALA A 136 -0.79 6.55 2.66
CA ALA A 136 -2.16 7.01 2.80
C ALA A 136 -2.95 7.01 1.46
N SER A 137 -2.29 7.27 0.33
CA SER A 137 -2.94 7.23 -0.99
C SER A 137 -3.22 5.80 -1.47
N CYS A 138 -2.43 4.80 -1.04
CA CYS A 138 -2.69 3.39 -1.33
C CYS A 138 -3.90 2.81 -0.59
N CYS A 139 -4.37 3.45 0.49
CA CYS A 139 -5.62 3.07 1.16
C CYS A 139 -6.88 3.36 0.33
N MET A 140 -6.78 4.15 -0.74
CA MET A 140 -7.93 4.65 -1.51
C MET A 140 -8.33 3.76 -2.70
N VAL A 141 -7.69 2.60 -2.87
CA VAL A 141 -7.83 1.71 -4.05
C VAL A 141 -7.93 0.26 -3.59
#